data_AF-A0A0M2WIC8-F1
#
_entry.id   AF-A0A0M2WIC8-F1
#
_cell.length_a   1.000
_cell.length_b   1.000
_cell.length_c   1.000
_cell.angle_alpha   90.00
_cell.angle_beta   90.00
_cell.angle_gamma   90.00
#
_symmetry.space_group_name_H-M   'P 1'
#
loop_
_entity.id
_entity.type
_entity.pdbx_description
1 polymer ?
#
loop_
_entity_poly.entity_id
_entity_poly.type
_entity_poly.pdbx_seq_one_letter_code
_entity_poly.pdbx_strand_id
1 'polypeptide(L)'
;MTIKISQNFDSGAIDVVSATSASAIDLNLRKDSHADIHQWFHFRLQGARGQACTMRFLNAGQATYPAGYEDYQAVASYDSENWFRVPTSFDGQVMTISHTPELDSVYYAYFEPYSWERHLRLLGEVAEHPLARVSDLGSTVDGRDMNMVTIGNPQAEKKIWVIARQHPGESMAEWFVEGLIDSLLDDANPIARKLLQRAVFHIVPNMNPDGSIRGNLRTNAAGANLNREWMTPSLESSPEVLCVKNKIHETGVDMFFDIHGDEALPYNFVAGNEMLENFTPAQAAHQKAFIERYKQASPDFQDKFGYAASKYKSDMLTLASKYIGHHFGCLALTLEMPFKENADLPDPAVGWNGARSAALGAAMLQPILLSLD
;
A
#
# COMPACT_ATOMS: atom_id res chain seq x y z
N MET A 1 -18.21 -26.68 -20.26
CA MET A 1 -17.43 -25.61 -20.93
C MET A 1 -16.00 -25.69 -20.42
N THR A 2 -15.01 -25.31 -21.22
CA THR A 2 -13.60 -25.37 -20.80
C THR A 2 -13.32 -24.21 -19.84
N ILE A 3 -12.76 -24.54 -18.66
CA ILE A 3 -12.29 -23.54 -17.70
C ILE A 3 -10.93 -23.03 -18.15
N LYS A 4 -10.74 -21.73 -18.07
CA LYS A 4 -9.46 -21.08 -18.37
C LYS A 4 -9.09 -20.12 -17.26
N ILE A 5 -7.85 -20.24 -16.79
CA ILE A 5 -7.22 -19.29 -15.89
C ILE A 5 -6.13 -18.55 -16.64
N SER A 6 -6.07 -17.23 -16.47
CA SER A 6 -5.05 -16.37 -17.09
C SER A 6 -4.60 -15.28 -16.14
N GLN A 7 -3.34 -14.87 -16.28
CA GLN A 7 -2.69 -13.86 -15.42
C GLN A 7 -1.77 -12.91 -16.19
N ASN A 8 -1.73 -12.98 -17.52
CA ASN A 8 -0.83 -12.15 -18.33
C ASN A 8 -1.42 -10.74 -18.54
N PHE A 9 -1.48 -9.98 -17.45
CA PHE A 9 -1.93 -8.59 -17.35
C PHE A 9 -1.29 -7.95 -16.12
N ASP A 10 -1.44 -6.63 -15.98
CA ASP A 10 -0.88 -5.86 -14.87
C ASP A 10 -1.23 -6.46 -13.50
N SER A 11 -0.21 -6.64 -12.65
CA SER A 11 -0.24 -7.26 -11.31
C SER A 11 -0.64 -8.73 -11.29
N GLY A 12 -0.87 -9.36 -12.44
CA GLY A 12 -1.25 -10.75 -12.54
C GLY A 12 -0.17 -11.69 -11.99
N ALA A 13 -0.60 -12.61 -11.14
CA ALA A 13 0.27 -13.59 -10.49
C ALA A 13 -0.55 -14.80 -10.04
N ILE A 14 -0.35 -15.94 -10.68
CA ILE A 14 -0.80 -17.25 -10.21
C ILE A 14 -0.08 -18.36 -10.97
N ASP A 15 0.18 -19.50 -10.32
CA ASP A 15 0.60 -20.73 -10.98
C ASP A 15 -0.55 -21.74 -10.99
N VAL A 16 -0.95 -22.20 -12.17
CA VAL A 16 -2.03 -23.18 -12.33
C VAL A 16 -1.47 -24.59 -12.25
N VAL A 17 -1.82 -25.34 -11.20
CA VAL A 17 -1.43 -26.75 -11.05
C VAL A 17 -2.41 -27.64 -11.83
N SER A 18 -3.71 -27.42 -11.64
CA SER A 18 -4.79 -28.14 -12.34
C SER A 18 -6.06 -27.28 -12.38
N ALA A 19 -6.77 -27.29 -13.51
CA ALA A 19 -8.05 -26.60 -13.67
C ALA A 19 -9.00 -27.40 -14.57
N THR A 20 -9.16 -28.69 -14.24
CA THR A 20 -9.92 -29.65 -15.06
C THR A 20 -11.43 -29.47 -14.96
N SER A 21 -11.93 -28.95 -13.84
CA SER A 21 -13.35 -28.67 -13.60
C SER A 21 -13.53 -27.56 -12.55
N ALA A 22 -14.72 -26.97 -12.46
CA ALA A 22 -14.97 -25.82 -11.57
C ALA A 22 -14.77 -26.19 -10.11
N SER A 23 -15.22 -27.38 -9.73
CA SER A 23 -15.11 -27.92 -8.38
C SER A 23 -13.71 -28.48 -8.03
N ALA A 24 -12.75 -28.43 -8.95
CA ALA A 24 -11.40 -28.97 -8.74
C ALA A 24 -10.35 -28.11 -9.45
N ILE A 25 -10.11 -26.92 -8.89
CA ILE A 25 -9.05 -26.01 -9.32
C ILE A 25 -7.96 -26.00 -8.24
N ASP A 26 -6.76 -26.42 -8.62
CA ASP A 26 -5.56 -26.36 -7.77
C ASP A 26 -4.59 -25.31 -8.33
N LEU A 27 -4.15 -24.42 -7.46
CA LEU A 27 -3.29 -23.28 -7.72
C LEU A 27 -2.12 -23.28 -6.75
N ASN A 28 -1.05 -22.59 -7.14
CA ASN A 28 0.00 -22.14 -6.24
C ASN A 28 0.12 -20.62 -6.33
N LEU A 29 0.41 -20.01 -5.18
CA LEU A 29 0.91 -18.64 -5.11
C LEU A 29 2.26 -18.61 -5.83
N ARG A 30 2.38 -17.71 -6.82
CA ARG A 30 3.62 -17.48 -7.52
C ARG A 30 4.57 -16.68 -6.61
N LYS A 31 5.87 -16.96 -6.69
CA LYS A 31 6.87 -16.14 -6.01
C LYS A 31 6.99 -14.75 -6.64
N ASP A 32 7.47 -13.80 -5.85
CA ASP A 32 8.03 -12.54 -6.32
C ASP A 32 9.11 -12.84 -7.36
N SER A 33 9.18 -12.04 -8.42
CA SER A 33 9.96 -12.36 -9.62
C SER A 33 11.43 -12.68 -9.36
N HIS A 34 12.03 -12.10 -8.31
CA HIS A 34 13.44 -12.28 -7.95
C HIS A 34 13.67 -12.46 -6.44
N ALA A 35 12.67 -12.95 -5.70
CA ALA A 35 12.79 -13.21 -4.27
C ALA A 35 11.97 -14.43 -3.84
N ASP A 36 12.38 -15.10 -2.76
CA ASP A 36 11.62 -16.22 -2.18
C ASP A 36 10.49 -15.73 -1.27
N ILE A 37 9.61 -14.90 -1.85
CA ILE A 37 8.46 -14.28 -1.20
C ILE A 37 7.23 -14.66 -2.01
N HIS A 38 6.14 -15.04 -1.37
CA HIS A 38 4.89 -15.34 -2.06
C HIS A 38 3.71 -15.10 -1.11
N GLN A 39 2.75 -14.31 -1.59
CA GLN A 39 1.49 -13.99 -0.89
C GLN A 39 0.48 -13.41 -1.89
N TRP A 40 0.91 -12.41 -2.67
CA TRP A 40 0.07 -11.76 -3.66
C TRP A 40 -0.40 -12.76 -4.73
N PHE A 41 -1.67 -12.64 -5.10
CA PHE A 41 -2.23 -13.31 -6.26
C PHE A 41 -3.20 -12.37 -6.97
N HIS A 42 -3.27 -12.50 -8.29
CA HIS A 42 -4.28 -11.84 -9.11
C HIS A 42 -4.43 -12.63 -10.42
N PHE A 43 -5.62 -13.15 -10.69
CA PHE A 43 -5.88 -13.93 -11.90
C PHE A 43 -7.33 -13.81 -12.35
N ARG A 44 -7.56 -14.17 -13.62
CA ARG A 44 -8.87 -14.22 -14.26
C ARG A 44 -9.30 -15.65 -14.48
N LEU A 45 -10.52 -15.99 -14.07
CA LEU A 45 -11.21 -17.25 -14.33
C LEU A 45 -12.30 -17.03 -15.41
N GLN A 46 -12.35 -17.91 -16.40
CA GLN A 46 -13.34 -17.87 -17.48
C GLN A 46 -14.03 -19.23 -17.68
N GLY A 47 -15.28 -19.22 -18.15
CA GLY A 47 -16.02 -20.43 -18.51
C GLY A 47 -16.68 -21.15 -17.33
N ALA A 48 -16.78 -20.47 -16.18
CA ALA A 48 -17.29 -21.02 -14.91
C ALA A 48 -18.65 -20.42 -14.47
N ARG A 49 -19.34 -19.70 -15.35
CA ARG A 49 -20.64 -19.08 -15.04
C ARG A 49 -21.64 -20.09 -14.47
N GLY A 50 -22.24 -19.75 -13.34
CA GLY A 50 -23.24 -20.58 -12.65
C GLY A 50 -22.71 -21.90 -12.09
N GLN A 51 -21.40 -22.13 -12.11
CA GLN A 51 -20.79 -23.35 -11.57
C GLN A 51 -20.15 -23.05 -10.21
N ALA A 52 -20.36 -23.91 -9.23
CA ALA A 52 -19.66 -23.81 -7.94
C ALA A 52 -18.16 -24.07 -8.15
N CYS A 53 -17.35 -23.04 -7.93
CA CYS A 53 -15.90 -23.12 -8.02
C CYS A 53 -15.29 -23.41 -6.66
N THR A 54 -14.36 -24.37 -6.63
CA THR A 54 -13.49 -24.64 -5.49
C THR A 54 -12.04 -24.45 -5.96
N MET A 55 -11.42 -23.37 -5.51
CA MET A 55 -10.05 -23.00 -5.89
C MET A 55 -9.13 -23.11 -4.68
N ARG A 56 -8.21 -24.08 -4.71
CA ARG A 56 -7.29 -24.41 -3.62
C ARG A 56 -5.89 -23.89 -3.92
N PHE A 57 -5.33 -23.13 -2.99
CA PHE A 57 -3.96 -22.64 -3.03
C PHE A 57 -3.09 -23.55 -2.18
N LEU A 58 -2.40 -24.50 -2.83
CA LEU A 58 -1.77 -25.63 -2.16
C LEU A 58 -0.56 -25.25 -1.30
N ASN A 59 0.08 -24.13 -1.61
CA ASN A 59 1.24 -23.61 -0.89
C ASN A 59 0.91 -22.42 0.03
N ALA A 60 -0.36 -22.15 0.34
CA ALA A 60 -0.74 -21.01 1.19
C ALA A 60 -0.12 -21.06 2.61
N GLY A 61 0.00 -22.26 3.20
CA GLY A 61 0.66 -22.44 4.51
C GLY A 61 2.17 -22.26 4.49
N GLN A 62 2.78 -22.13 3.30
CA GLN A 62 4.20 -21.87 3.11
C GLN A 62 4.48 -20.42 2.71
N ALA A 63 3.44 -19.61 2.57
CA ALA A 63 3.53 -18.20 2.19
C ALA A 63 4.39 -17.40 3.17
N THR A 64 4.82 -16.22 2.75
CA THR A 64 5.66 -15.35 3.60
C THR A 64 4.92 -14.94 4.88
N TYR A 65 3.59 -14.76 4.81
CA TYR A 65 2.74 -14.44 5.94
C TYR A 65 1.53 -15.37 6.01
N PRO A 66 1.68 -16.63 6.49
CA PRO A 66 0.58 -17.60 6.52
C PRO A 66 -0.58 -17.15 7.42
N ALA A 67 -0.28 -16.46 8.52
CA ALA A 67 -1.28 -15.86 9.41
C ALA A 67 -2.14 -14.78 8.71
N GLY A 68 -1.68 -14.27 7.56
CA GLY A 68 -2.47 -13.40 6.70
C GLY A 68 -3.68 -14.09 6.08
N TYR A 69 -3.72 -15.42 6.02
CA TYR A 69 -4.87 -16.18 5.52
C TYR A 69 -5.86 -16.61 6.60
N GLU A 70 -5.53 -16.45 7.87
CA GLU A 70 -6.46 -16.66 8.98
C GLU A 70 -7.54 -15.56 8.95
N ASP A 71 -8.81 -15.94 8.93
CA ASP A 71 -9.97 -15.03 8.83
C ASP A 71 -9.97 -14.08 7.62
N TYR A 72 -9.17 -14.39 6.60
CA TYR A 72 -9.09 -13.63 5.35
C TYR A 72 -10.15 -14.09 4.35
N GLN A 73 -10.67 -13.14 3.57
CA GLN A 73 -11.59 -13.36 2.46
C GLN A 73 -10.98 -12.79 1.17
N ALA A 74 -10.83 -13.61 0.12
CA ALA A 74 -10.34 -13.11 -1.16
C ALA A 74 -11.28 -12.06 -1.76
N VAL A 75 -10.73 -11.15 -2.57
CA VAL A 75 -11.56 -10.21 -3.35
C VAL A 75 -11.78 -10.75 -4.75
N ALA A 76 -12.95 -10.46 -5.31
CA ALA A 76 -13.32 -10.77 -6.68
C ALA A 76 -13.95 -9.57 -7.38
N SER A 77 -13.85 -9.53 -8.69
CA SER A 77 -14.48 -8.51 -9.53
C SER A 77 -14.85 -9.06 -10.90
N TYR A 78 -15.94 -8.58 -11.47
CA TYR A 78 -16.35 -8.95 -12.84
C TYR A 78 -15.82 -7.98 -13.90
N ASP A 79 -15.50 -6.75 -13.52
CA ASP A 79 -15.16 -5.63 -14.41
C ASP A 79 -13.82 -4.95 -14.06
N SER A 80 -13.11 -5.43 -13.04
CA SER A 80 -11.89 -4.87 -12.46
C SER A 80 -12.04 -3.49 -11.80
N GLU A 81 -13.26 -3.01 -11.63
CA GLU A 81 -13.58 -1.73 -10.97
C GLU A 81 -14.34 -1.96 -9.66
N ASN A 82 -15.34 -2.85 -9.68
CA ASN A 82 -16.17 -3.15 -8.52
C ASN A 82 -15.69 -4.45 -7.86
N TRP A 83 -15.06 -4.33 -6.70
CA TRP A 83 -14.49 -5.45 -5.95
C TRP A 83 -15.33 -5.80 -4.72
N PHE A 84 -15.50 -7.09 -4.48
CA PHE A 84 -16.27 -7.64 -3.35
C PHE A 84 -15.55 -8.86 -2.76
N ARG A 85 -15.80 -9.17 -1.48
CA ARG A 85 -15.22 -10.33 -0.80
C ARG A 85 -15.96 -11.61 -1.20
N VAL A 86 -15.22 -12.72 -1.31
CA VAL A 86 -15.77 -14.05 -1.60
C VAL A 86 -15.41 -15.07 -0.52
N PRO A 87 -16.30 -16.05 -0.24
CA PRO A 87 -16.07 -17.05 0.80
C PRO A 87 -14.72 -17.75 0.65
N THR A 88 -13.90 -17.63 1.68
CA THR A 88 -12.54 -18.16 1.73
C THR A 88 -12.30 -18.80 3.10
N SER A 89 -11.60 -19.93 3.10
CA SER A 89 -11.19 -20.64 4.32
C SER A 89 -9.72 -21.01 4.25
N PHE A 90 -9.05 -21.09 5.39
CA PHE A 90 -7.68 -21.54 5.51
C PHE A 90 -7.57 -22.57 6.64
N ASP A 91 -7.01 -23.75 6.34
CA ASP A 91 -6.87 -24.86 7.31
C ASP A 91 -5.49 -24.92 7.97
N GLY A 92 -4.66 -23.89 7.76
CA GLY A 92 -3.26 -23.85 8.17
C GLY A 92 -2.27 -24.33 7.12
N GLN A 93 -2.74 -24.96 6.03
CA GLN A 93 -1.90 -25.43 4.93
C GLN A 93 -2.40 -24.97 3.55
N VAL A 94 -3.71 -25.06 3.31
CA VAL A 94 -4.35 -24.76 2.04
C VAL A 94 -5.40 -23.68 2.26
N MET A 95 -5.31 -22.60 1.47
CA MET A 95 -6.38 -21.61 1.37
C MET A 95 -7.34 -22.05 0.27
N THR A 96 -8.65 -21.98 0.51
CA THR A 96 -9.68 -22.37 -0.45
C THR A 96 -10.68 -21.25 -0.65
N ILE A 97 -10.83 -20.78 -1.89
CA ILE A 97 -11.92 -19.89 -2.30
C ILE A 97 -13.09 -20.75 -2.81
N SER A 98 -14.28 -20.47 -2.29
CA SER A 98 -15.55 -21.11 -2.68
C SER A 98 -16.52 -20.07 -3.21
N HIS A 99 -16.73 -20.02 -4.53
CA HIS A 99 -17.54 -18.99 -5.17
C HIS A 99 -18.26 -19.54 -6.41
N THR A 100 -19.48 -19.07 -6.68
CA THR A 100 -20.23 -19.38 -7.91
C THR A 100 -20.29 -18.11 -8.77
N PRO A 101 -19.45 -17.98 -9.81
CA PRO A 101 -19.45 -16.77 -10.65
C PRO A 101 -20.79 -16.55 -11.35
N GLU A 102 -21.30 -15.33 -11.31
CA GLU A 102 -22.56 -14.96 -11.98
C GLU A 102 -22.38 -14.71 -13.48
N LEU A 103 -21.16 -14.33 -13.88
CA LEU A 103 -20.78 -13.99 -15.25
C LEU A 103 -19.69 -14.93 -15.79
N ASP A 104 -19.47 -14.87 -17.10
CA ASP A 104 -18.55 -15.77 -17.83
C ASP A 104 -17.06 -15.50 -17.56
N SER A 105 -16.75 -14.38 -16.90
CA SER A 105 -15.41 -13.92 -16.59
C SER A 105 -15.41 -13.24 -15.22
N VAL A 106 -14.50 -13.64 -14.34
CA VAL A 106 -14.31 -13.05 -13.01
C VAL A 106 -12.82 -13.02 -12.69
N TYR A 107 -12.40 -11.98 -11.99
CA TYR A 107 -11.05 -11.79 -11.47
C TYR A 107 -11.06 -12.09 -9.98
N TYR A 108 -9.98 -12.68 -9.47
CA TYR A 108 -9.74 -12.86 -8.04
C TYR A 108 -8.37 -12.29 -7.70
N ALA A 109 -8.27 -11.59 -6.58
CA ALA A 109 -7.03 -10.98 -6.13
C ALA A 109 -6.86 -11.03 -4.60
N TYR A 110 -5.64 -10.76 -4.15
CA TYR A 110 -5.32 -10.67 -2.71
C TYR A 110 -5.89 -9.40 -2.05
N PHE A 111 -5.92 -8.30 -2.79
CA PHE A 111 -6.60 -7.06 -2.46
C PHE A 111 -7.07 -6.40 -3.75
N GLU A 112 -7.90 -5.36 -3.65
CA GLU A 112 -8.28 -4.52 -4.79
C GLU A 112 -7.03 -3.95 -5.49
N PRO A 113 -6.70 -4.39 -6.72
CA PRO A 113 -5.52 -3.95 -7.42
C PRO A 113 -5.59 -2.46 -7.76
N TYR A 114 -4.43 -1.81 -7.80
CA TYR A 114 -4.27 -0.47 -8.34
C TYR A 114 -3.30 -0.56 -9.52
N SER A 115 -3.81 -0.39 -10.74
CA SER A 115 -3.07 -0.63 -11.98
C SER A 115 -2.14 0.52 -12.35
N TRP A 116 -1.14 0.23 -13.16
CA TRP A 116 -0.26 1.22 -13.77
C TRP A 116 -1.02 2.21 -14.66
N GLU A 117 -2.06 1.75 -15.36
CA GLU A 117 -2.90 2.65 -16.15
C GLU A 117 -3.65 3.66 -15.25
N ARG A 118 -4.17 3.20 -14.11
CA ARG A 118 -4.79 4.08 -13.11
C ARG A 118 -3.77 5.07 -12.54
N HIS A 119 -2.56 4.61 -12.24
CA HIS A 119 -1.46 5.47 -11.79
C HIS A 119 -1.16 6.60 -12.78
N LEU A 120 -0.98 6.26 -14.05
CA LEU A 120 -0.71 7.26 -15.10
C LEU A 120 -1.88 8.23 -15.27
N ARG A 121 -3.13 7.75 -15.11
CA ARG A 121 -4.33 8.59 -15.13
C ARG A 121 -4.34 9.57 -13.95
N LEU A 122 -4.09 9.10 -12.73
CA LEU A 122 -3.97 9.95 -11.53
C LEU A 122 -2.93 11.06 -11.75
N LEU A 123 -1.74 10.71 -12.25
CA LEU A 123 -0.70 11.71 -12.53
C LEU A 123 -1.15 12.73 -13.58
N GLY A 124 -1.85 12.29 -14.62
CA GLY A 124 -2.42 13.15 -15.66
C GLY A 124 -3.43 14.14 -15.09
N GLU A 125 -4.39 13.66 -14.31
CA GLU A 125 -5.45 14.47 -13.67
C GLU A 125 -4.85 15.49 -12.70
N VAL A 126 -3.89 15.04 -11.85
CA VAL A 126 -3.19 15.93 -10.92
C VAL A 126 -2.43 17.03 -11.65
N ALA A 127 -1.80 16.74 -12.78
CA ALA A 127 -1.01 17.71 -13.53
C ALA A 127 -1.86 18.85 -14.14
N GLU A 128 -3.18 18.69 -14.25
CA GLU A 128 -4.09 19.73 -14.73
C GLU A 128 -4.38 20.80 -13.65
N HIS A 129 -4.16 20.47 -12.38
CA HIS A 129 -4.47 21.38 -11.28
C HIS A 129 -3.38 22.46 -11.10
N PRO A 130 -3.72 23.77 -11.00
CA PRO A 130 -2.74 24.86 -10.97
C PRO A 130 -1.83 24.89 -9.74
N LEU A 131 -2.22 24.21 -8.66
CA LEU A 131 -1.40 24.07 -7.45
C LEU A 131 -0.50 22.83 -7.46
N ALA A 132 -0.59 21.99 -8.49
CA ALA A 132 0.10 20.72 -8.55
C ALA A 132 1.16 20.69 -9.68
N ARG A 133 2.19 19.88 -9.47
CA ARG A 133 3.21 19.59 -10.47
C ARG A 133 3.65 18.13 -10.34
N VAL A 134 3.70 17.43 -11.46
CA VAL A 134 4.32 16.10 -11.55
C VAL A 134 5.76 16.27 -12.05
N SER A 135 6.71 15.64 -11.36
CA SER A 135 8.12 15.61 -11.73
C SER A 135 8.63 14.18 -11.77
N ASP A 136 9.44 13.88 -12.77
CA ASP A 136 10.23 12.65 -12.83
C ASP A 136 11.48 12.77 -11.95
N LEU A 137 11.71 11.79 -11.08
CA LEU A 137 12.88 11.68 -10.20
C LEU A 137 13.96 10.74 -10.75
N GLY A 138 13.65 9.95 -11.77
CA GLY A 138 14.53 8.93 -12.33
C GLY A 138 13.77 7.68 -12.74
N SER A 139 14.48 6.58 -12.95
CA SER A 139 13.88 5.35 -13.46
C SER A 139 14.02 4.18 -12.49
N THR A 140 13.03 3.29 -12.50
CA THR A 140 13.08 1.97 -11.85
C THR A 140 14.08 1.04 -12.56
N VAL A 141 14.27 -0.16 -12.02
CA VAL A 141 15.14 -1.21 -12.60
C VAL A 141 14.70 -1.60 -14.03
N ASP A 142 13.41 -1.70 -14.30
CA ASP A 142 12.85 -1.99 -15.64
C ASP A 142 12.73 -0.73 -16.52
N GLY A 143 13.11 0.45 -16.02
CA GLY A 143 13.06 1.71 -16.76
C GLY A 143 11.71 2.42 -16.76
N ARG A 144 10.86 2.18 -15.75
CA ARG A 144 9.61 2.96 -15.54
C ARG A 144 9.91 4.25 -14.77
N ASP A 145 9.02 5.22 -14.90
CA ASP A 145 9.21 6.53 -14.28
C ASP A 145 9.02 6.47 -12.76
N MET A 146 9.89 7.14 -12.01
CA MET A 146 9.72 7.40 -10.59
C MET A 146 9.14 8.80 -10.41
N ASN A 147 7.81 8.90 -10.39
CA ASN A 147 7.13 10.20 -10.35
C ASN A 147 6.87 10.70 -8.93
N MET A 148 7.07 11.99 -8.74
CA MET A 148 6.69 12.73 -7.55
C MET A 148 5.67 13.83 -7.91
N VAL A 149 4.58 13.86 -7.16
CA VAL A 149 3.57 14.91 -7.16
C VAL A 149 3.95 15.97 -6.11
N THR A 150 4.02 17.23 -6.52
CA THR A 150 4.17 18.37 -5.60
C THR A 150 2.89 19.18 -5.57
N ILE A 151 2.26 19.36 -4.41
CA ILE A 151 1.03 20.16 -4.25
C ILE A 151 1.29 21.32 -3.27
N GLY A 152 1.07 22.55 -3.74
CA GLY A 152 1.27 23.79 -2.98
C GLY A 152 2.52 24.57 -3.41
N ASN A 153 2.83 25.62 -2.64
CA ASN A 153 3.97 26.49 -2.95
C ASN A 153 5.30 25.81 -2.58
N PRO A 154 6.22 25.54 -3.53
CA PRO A 154 7.52 24.93 -3.21
C PRO A 154 8.38 25.72 -2.21
N GLN A 155 8.10 27.01 -1.99
CA GLN A 155 8.74 27.86 -1.00
C GLN A 155 8.01 27.90 0.36
N ALA A 156 6.94 27.12 0.55
CA ALA A 156 6.24 27.02 1.83
C ALA A 156 7.18 26.62 2.97
N GLU A 157 6.86 27.03 4.19
CA GLU A 157 7.71 26.78 5.36
C GLU A 157 7.86 25.29 5.66
N LYS A 158 6.75 24.54 5.61
CA LYS A 158 6.72 23.12 5.99
C LYS A 158 6.74 22.20 4.77
N LYS A 159 7.59 21.17 4.81
CA LYS A 159 7.72 20.12 3.79
C LYS A 159 7.13 18.82 4.30
N ILE A 160 6.01 18.41 3.71
CA ILE A 160 5.31 17.19 4.10
C ILE A 160 5.58 16.13 3.03
N TRP A 161 6.19 15.02 3.42
CA TRP A 161 6.49 13.91 2.54
C TRP A 161 5.53 12.75 2.80
N VAL A 162 4.94 12.24 1.72
CA VAL A 162 4.12 11.02 1.74
C VAL A 162 4.64 10.09 0.65
N ILE A 163 5.09 8.90 1.02
CA ILE A 163 5.45 7.86 0.06
C ILE A 163 4.55 6.65 0.29
N ALA A 164 4.22 5.96 -0.78
CA ALA A 164 3.35 4.79 -0.70
C ALA A 164 3.89 3.62 -1.50
N ARG A 165 3.49 2.41 -1.09
CA ARG A 165 3.62 1.20 -1.91
C ARG A 165 5.06 0.80 -2.20
N GLN A 166 5.94 0.95 -1.21
CA GLN A 166 7.31 0.39 -1.28
C GLN A 166 7.29 -1.13 -1.47
N HIS A 167 6.33 -1.79 -0.81
CA HIS A 167 5.96 -3.15 -1.11
C HIS A 167 4.83 -3.14 -2.16
N PRO A 168 5.04 -3.72 -3.35
CA PRO A 168 4.17 -3.53 -4.50
C PRO A 168 2.76 -4.13 -4.37
N GLY A 169 2.61 -5.19 -3.58
CA GLY A 169 1.33 -5.86 -3.34
C GLY A 169 0.41 -5.13 -2.37
N GLU A 170 0.91 -4.11 -1.66
CA GLU A 170 0.15 -3.29 -0.73
C GLU A 170 -0.60 -2.17 -1.47
N SER A 171 -1.49 -2.55 -2.40
CA SER A 171 -2.18 -1.60 -3.29
C SER A 171 -3.08 -0.61 -2.56
N MET A 172 -3.53 -0.91 -1.34
CA MET A 172 -4.22 0.04 -0.46
C MET A 172 -3.43 1.33 -0.24
N ALA A 173 -2.10 1.28 -0.28
CA ALA A 173 -1.26 2.44 -0.04
C ALA A 173 -1.41 3.49 -1.14
N GLU A 174 -1.55 3.07 -2.40
CA GLU A 174 -1.75 4.01 -3.52
C GLU A 174 -3.21 4.50 -3.58
N TRP A 175 -4.19 3.66 -3.23
CA TRP A 175 -5.57 4.11 -3.00
C TRP A 175 -5.68 5.18 -1.91
N PHE A 176 -4.93 5.01 -0.82
CA PHE A 176 -4.83 6.02 0.23
C PHE A 176 -4.27 7.34 -0.29
N VAL A 177 -3.19 7.27 -1.08
CA VAL A 177 -2.58 8.48 -1.65
C VAL A 177 -3.52 9.16 -2.63
N GLU A 178 -4.27 8.42 -3.44
CA GLU A 178 -5.28 8.97 -4.33
C GLU A 178 -6.31 9.82 -3.56
N GLY A 179 -6.93 9.27 -2.51
CA GLY A 179 -7.89 10.02 -1.70
C GLY A 179 -7.29 11.20 -0.94
N LEU A 180 -6.02 11.09 -0.52
CA LEU A 180 -5.27 12.21 0.07
C LEU A 180 -5.06 13.34 -0.94
N ILE A 181 -4.67 13.01 -2.17
CA ILE A 181 -4.46 13.96 -3.27
C ILE A 181 -5.77 14.63 -3.65
N ASP A 182 -6.85 13.86 -3.86
CA ASP A 182 -8.17 14.39 -4.20
C ASP A 182 -8.64 15.40 -3.15
N SER A 183 -8.47 15.05 -1.86
CA SER A 183 -8.82 15.92 -0.74
C SER A 183 -7.95 17.19 -0.66
N LEU A 184 -6.67 17.11 -1.04
CA LEU A 184 -5.78 18.28 -1.11
C LEU A 184 -6.10 19.22 -2.28
N LEU A 185 -6.60 18.69 -3.39
CA LEU A 185 -6.92 19.43 -4.61
C LEU A 185 -8.39 19.90 -4.65
N ASP A 186 -9.22 19.49 -3.69
CA ASP A 186 -10.58 20.02 -3.54
C ASP A 186 -10.57 21.48 -3.03
N ASP A 187 -10.90 22.41 -3.94
CA ASP A 187 -11.05 23.84 -3.64
C ASP A 187 -12.12 24.15 -2.57
N ALA A 188 -13.08 23.24 -2.36
CA ALA A 188 -14.09 23.39 -1.32
C ALA A 188 -13.57 22.95 0.06
N ASN A 189 -12.47 22.19 0.13
CA ASN A 189 -11.92 21.67 1.37
C ASN A 189 -11.17 22.76 2.17
N PRO A 190 -11.71 23.23 3.31
CA PRO A 190 -11.06 24.28 4.09
C PRO A 190 -9.77 23.80 4.79
N ILE A 191 -9.63 22.49 5.06
CA ILE A 191 -8.43 21.91 5.66
C ILE A 191 -7.28 21.98 4.66
N ALA A 192 -7.50 21.51 3.43
CA ALA A 192 -6.52 21.59 2.35
C ALA A 192 -6.08 23.03 2.09
N ARG A 193 -7.03 23.97 1.97
CA ARG A 193 -6.72 25.40 1.78
C ARG A 193 -5.88 25.98 2.92
N LYS A 194 -6.11 25.57 4.17
CA LYS A 194 -5.30 26.00 5.32
C LYS A 194 -3.91 25.37 5.35
N LEU A 195 -3.80 24.09 4.97
CA LEU A 195 -2.54 23.39 4.82
C LEU A 195 -1.65 24.06 3.78
N LEU A 196 -2.17 24.28 2.57
CA LEU A 196 -1.40 24.79 1.42
C LEU A 196 -0.97 26.26 1.58
N GLN A 197 -1.46 26.98 2.60
CA GLN A 197 -0.93 28.30 2.99
C GLN A 197 0.41 28.21 3.73
N ARG A 198 0.72 27.06 4.35
CA ARG A 198 1.85 26.89 5.28
C ARG A 198 2.79 25.76 4.88
N ALA A 199 2.28 24.79 4.14
CA ALA A 199 2.96 23.57 3.78
C ALA A 199 2.92 23.30 2.28
N VAL A 200 3.90 22.52 1.81
CA VAL A 200 3.90 21.88 0.50
C VAL A 200 3.99 20.37 0.70
N PHE A 201 3.26 19.63 -0.11
CA PHE A 201 3.26 18.18 -0.11
C PHE A 201 4.13 17.66 -1.24
N HIS A 202 5.06 16.76 -0.91
CA HIS A 202 5.84 15.96 -1.83
C HIS A 202 5.39 14.51 -1.70
N ILE A 203 4.74 14.00 -2.75
CA ILE A 203 4.02 12.73 -2.70
C ILE A 203 4.59 11.80 -3.78
N VAL A 204 4.96 10.58 -3.40
CA VAL A 204 5.31 9.50 -4.34
C VAL A 204 4.21 8.44 -4.25
N PRO A 205 3.23 8.42 -5.17
CA PRO A 205 2.08 7.52 -5.08
C PRO A 205 2.44 6.03 -5.18
N ASN A 206 3.47 5.72 -5.98
CA ASN A 206 3.95 4.36 -6.16
C ASN A 206 5.48 4.32 -6.11
N MET A 207 6.01 3.80 -5.00
CA MET A 207 7.45 3.60 -4.82
C MET A 207 8.01 2.38 -5.57
N ASN A 208 7.17 1.47 -6.05
CA ASN A 208 7.60 0.23 -6.68
C ASN A 208 6.80 -0.15 -7.94
N PRO A 209 6.83 0.69 -9.01
CA PRO A 209 6.09 0.42 -10.25
C PRO A 209 6.37 -0.96 -10.84
N ASP A 210 7.63 -1.40 -10.82
CA ASP A 210 8.04 -2.66 -11.42
C ASP A 210 7.46 -3.85 -10.67
N GLY A 211 7.58 -3.86 -9.34
CA GLY A 211 7.03 -4.90 -8.51
C GLY A 211 5.50 -4.97 -8.66
N SER A 212 4.82 -3.81 -8.76
CA SER A 212 3.37 -3.75 -8.90
C SER A 212 2.91 -4.44 -10.18
N ILE A 213 3.50 -4.09 -11.32
CA ILE A 213 3.13 -4.67 -12.62
C ILE A 213 3.49 -6.15 -12.69
N ARG A 214 4.61 -6.54 -12.09
CA ARG A 214 5.04 -7.94 -12.03
C ARG A 214 4.12 -8.79 -11.17
N GLY A 215 3.27 -8.21 -10.31
CA GLY A 215 2.45 -8.95 -9.35
C GLY A 215 3.29 -9.52 -8.21
N ASN A 216 4.30 -8.78 -7.77
CA ASN A 216 5.07 -9.10 -6.57
C ASN A 216 4.30 -8.62 -5.32
N LEU A 217 4.57 -9.22 -4.17
CA LEU A 217 4.13 -8.72 -2.87
C LEU A 217 5.07 -7.64 -2.35
N ARG A 218 6.38 -7.92 -2.29
CA ARG A 218 7.29 -7.23 -1.37
C ARG A 218 8.55 -6.64 -2.01
N THR A 219 8.95 -7.14 -3.18
CA THR A 219 10.22 -6.72 -3.81
C THR A 219 10.07 -6.06 -5.18
N ASN A 220 11.00 -5.16 -5.51
CA ASN A 220 11.13 -4.58 -6.84
C ASN A 220 11.63 -5.62 -7.88
N ALA A 221 11.90 -5.18 -9.11
CA ALA A 221 12.38 -6.06 -10.17
C ALA A 221 13.79 -6.63 -9.92
N ALA A 222 14.61 -6.05 -9.04
CA ALA A 222 15.91 -6.62 -8.66
C ALA A 222 15.82 -7.57 -7.44
N GLY A 223 14.63 -7.78 -6.87
CA GLY A 223 14.45 -8.58 -5.66
C GLY A 223 14.76 -7.83 -4.36
N ALA A 224 14.96 -6.51 -4.41
CA ALA A 224 15.20 -5.68 -3.24
C ALA A 224 13.89 -5.40 -2.49
N ASN A 225 13.92 -5.54 -1.16
CA ASN A 225 12.89 -4.97 -0.30
C ASN A 225 13.21 -3.49 -0.10
N LEU A 226 12.49 -2.60 -0.80
CA LEU A 226 12.77 -1.16 -0.79
C LEU A 226 12.78 -0.56 0.63
N ASN A 227 11.92 -1.05 1.52
CA ASN A 227 11.89 -0.61 2.92
C ASN A 227 12.99 -1.24 3.80
N ARG A 228 14.07 -1.74 3.18
CA ARG A 228 15.35 -2.13 3.80
C ARG A 228 16.55 -1.47 3.11
N GLU A 229 16.32 -0.54 2.18
CA GLU A 229 17.38 0.05 1.35
C GLU A 229 17.75 1.47 1.79
N TRP A 230 17.08 2.05 2.80
CA TRP A 230 17.19 3.49 3.09
C TRP A 230 18.56 3.94 3.59
N MET A 231 19.37 3.05 4.16
CA MET A 231 20.74 3.38 4.56
C MET A 231 21.66 3.53 3.36
N THR A 232 21.67 2.55 2.46
CA THR A 232 22.64 2.40 1.37
C THR A 232 21.97 1.99 0.06
N PRO A 233 21.04 2.80 -0.50
CA PRO A 233 20.39 2.46 -1.75
C PRO A 233 21.38 2.61 -2.92
N SER A 234 21.17 1.86 -4.00
CA SER A 234 22.03 1.87 -5.18
C SER A 234 21.24 2.01 -6.48
N LEU A 235 21.89 2.44 -7.58
CA LEU A 235 21.23 2.54 -8.88
C LEU A 235 20.87 1.15 -9.44
N GLU A 236 21.61 0.12 -9.06
CA GLU A 236 21.47 -1.23 -9.57
C GLU A 236 20.41 -2.05 -8.83
N SER A 237 20.32 -1.92 -7.50
CA SER A 237 19.40 -2.72 -6.66
C SER A 237 18.12 -1.99 -6.28
N SER A 238 18.21 -0.69 -6.01
CA SER A 238 17.14 0.09 -5.39
C SER A 238 17.12 1.55 -5.88
N PRO A 239 17.13 1.79 -7.20
CA PRO A 239 17.13 3.15 -7.76
C PRO A 239 15.91 3.95 -7.31
N GLU A 240 14.78 3.28 -7.02
CA GLU A 240 13.55 3.90 -6.54
C GLU A 240 13.78 4.64 -5.21
N VAL A 241 14.42 3.97 -4.26
CA VAL A 241 14.77 4.54 -2.95
C VAL A 241 15.86 5.59 -3.09
N LEU A 242 16.86 5.36 -3.95
CA LEU A 242 17.95 6.30 -4.18
C LEU A 242 17.43 7.66 -4.68
N CYS A 243 16.59 7.67 -5.70
CA CYS A 243 16.02 8.88 -6.28
C CYS A 243 15.19 9.66 -5.25
N VAL A 244 14.28 8.97 -4.54
CA VAL A 244 13.40 9.61 -3.55
C VAL A 244 14.18 10.11 -2.35
N LYS A 245 15.10 9.31 -1.81
CA LYS A 245 15.97 9.72 -0.70
C LYS A 245 16.78 10.96 -1.06
N ASN A 246 17.41 11.00 -2.24
CA ASN A 246 18.17 12.18 -2.69
C ASN A 246 17.26 13.41 -2.78
N LYS A 247 16.02 13.25 -3.26
CA LYS A 247 15.08 14.36 -3.35
C LYS A 247 14.64 14.87 -1.97
N ILE A 248 14.41 13.99 -1.00
CA ILE A 248 14.13 14.36 0.39
C ILE A 248 15.29 15.17 0.99
N HIS A 249 16.53 14.75 0.75
CA HIS A 249 17.72 15.48 1.20
C HIS A 249 17.86 16.86 0.54
N GLU A 250 17.47 16.99 -0.73
CA GLU A 250 17.48 18.27 -1.46
C GLU A 250 16.43 19.25 -0.91
N THR A 251 15.20 18.77 -0.67
CA THR A 251 14.08 19.64 -0.30
C THR A 251 13.95 19.90 1.19
N GLY A 252 14.50 19.00 2.02
CA GLY A 252 14.17 18.90 3.44
C GLY A 252 12.83 18.21 3.68
N VAL A 253 12.55 17.91 4.95
CA VAL A 253 11.32 17.25 5.43
C VAL A 253 11.01 17.68 6.87
N ASP A 254 9.75 18.05 7.12
CA ASP A 254 9.22 18.43 8.43
C ASP A 254 8.22 17.40 8.99
N MET A 255 7.57 16.64 8.11
CA MET A 255 6.74 15.48 8.45
C MET A 255 6.86 14.43 7.36
N PHE A 256 6.93 13.15 7.72
CA PHE A 256 7.12 12.04 6.81
C PHE A 256 6.13 10.90 7.09
N PHE A 257 5.49 10.41 6.04
CA PHE A 257 4.54 9.30 6.12
C PHE A 257 4.88 8.26 5.07
N ASP A 258 5.07 7.02 5.52
CA ASP A 258 5.35 5.85 4.70
C ASP A 258 4.12 4.93 4.79
N ILE A 259 3.38 4.81 3.69
CA ILE A 259 2.06 4.15 3.65
C ILE A 259 2.20 2.70 3.18
N HIS A 260 1.73 1.76 4.00
CA HIS A 260 1.86 0.31 3.84
C HIS A 260 0.53 -0.41 4.12
N GLY A 261 0.55 -1.72 3.90
CA GLY A 261 -0.47 -2.65 4.32
C GLY A 261 0.09 -3.81 5.14
N ASP A 262 -0.65 -4.26 6.16
CA ASP A 262 -0.30 -5.42 6.99
C ASP A 262 -1.18 -6.62 6.65
N GLU A 263 -0.55 -7.77 6.41
CA GLU A 263 -1.22 -8.99 6.01
C GLU A 263 -2.04 -9.61 7.14
N ALA A 264 -1.60 -9.47 8.40
CA ALA A 264 -2.07 -10.27 9.51
C ALA A 264 -3.08 -9.54 10.40
N LEU A 265 -2.78 -8.30 10.78
CA LEU A 265 -3.56 -7.49 11.71
C LEU A 265 -4.75 -6.86 10.99
N PRO A 266 -5.98 -7.07 11.48
CA PRO A 266 -7.18 -6.48 10.90
C PRO A 266 -7.44 -5.07 11.48
N TYR A 267 -6.44 -4.18 11.47
CA TYR A 267 -6.57 -2.83 12.03
C TYR A 267 -5.73 -1.82 11.25
N ASN A 268 -6.17 -0.56 11.25
CA ASN A 268 -5.31 0.54 10.82
C ASN A 268 -4.51 1.05 12.02
N PHE A 269 -3.19 1.19 11.88
CA PHE A 269 -2.31 1.65 12.95
C PHE A 269 -1.07 2.35 12.40
N VAL A 270 -0.33 3.04 13.27
CA VAL A 270 1.00 3.56 12.93
C VAL A 270 2.09 2.91 13.76
N ALA A 271 3.27 2.76 13.15
CA ALA A 271 4.51 2.42 13.83
C ALA A 271 5.44 3.64 13.83
N GLY A 272 5.68 4.17 15.03
CA GLY A 272 6.50 5.36 15.23
C GLY A 272 8.00 5.09 15.34
N ASN A 273 8.69 6.04 15.98
CA ASN A 273 10.14 6.06 16.11
C ASN A 273 10.63 6.04 17.56
N GLU A 274 9.77 5.65 18.50
CA GLU A 274 10.04 5.61 19.95
C GLU A 274 11.21 4.70 20.36
N MET A 275 11.65 3.83 19.47
CA MET A 275 12.79 2.94 19.67
C MET A 275 14.13 3.57 19.26
N LEU A 276 14.18 4.73 18.61
CA LEU A 276 15.44 5.34 18.18
C LEU A 276 16.24 5.90 19.37
N GLU A 277 17.56 5.74 19.36
CA GLU A 277 18.45 6.23 20.44
C GLU A 277 18.36 7.74 20.67
N ASN A 278 18.15 8.52 19.59
CA ASN A 278 18.03 9.97 19.63
C ASN A 278 16.58 10.46 19.75
N PHE A 279 15.60 9.58 20.05
CA PHE A 279 14.20 9.97 20.18
C PHE A 279 13.96 10.78 21.45
N THR A 280 13.62 12.06 21.26
CA THR A 280 13.48 13.02 22.34
C THR A 280 12.08 12.98 22.97
N PRO A 281 11.91 13.42 24.24
CA PRO A 281 10.60 13.58 24.85
C PRO A 281 9.65 14.52 24.07
N ALA A 282 10.20 15.53 23.39
CA ALA A 282 9.41 16.43 22.54
C ALA A 282 8.85 15.71 21.31
N GLN A 283 9.67 14.90 20.62
CA GLN A 283 9.22 14.06 19.51
C GLN A 283 8.18 13.03 19.97
N ALA A 284 8.36 12.43 21.15
CA ALA A 284 7.37 11.53 21.73
C ALA A 284 6.01 12.21 21.97
N ALA A 285 6.04 13.45 22.49
CA ALA A 285 4.82 14.24 22.71
C ALA A 285 4.14 14.61 21.38
N HIS A 286 4.92 15.01 20.36
CA HIS A 286 4.40 15.35 19.04
C HIS A 286 3.78 14.14 18.34
N GLN A 287 4.47 12.99 18.38
CA GLN A 287 3.95 11.73 17.83
C GLN A 287 2.64 11.32 18.51
N LYS A 288 2.60 11.36 19.85
CA LYS A 288 1.38 11.06 20.60
C LYS A 288 0.24 12.01 20.25
N ALA A 289 0.51 13.32 20.15
CA ALA A 289 -0.50 14.30 19.77
C ALA A 289 -1.04 14.04 18.35
N PHE A 290 -0.18 13.69 17.39
CA PHE A 290 -0.60 13.31 16.05
C PHE A 290 -1.52 12.09 16.06
N ILE A 291 -1.14 11.03 16.78
CA ILE A 291 -1.93 9.79 16.91
C ILE A 291 -3.32 10.08 17.49
N GLU A 292 -3.41 10.87 18.57
CA GLU A 292 -4.70 11.24 19.17
C GLU A 292 -5.56 12.09 18.22
N ARG A 293 -4.95 13.00 17.47
CA ARG A 293 -5.65 13.79 16.44
C ARG A 293 -6.15 12.90 15.30
N TYR A 294 -5.41 11.88 14.93
CA TYR A 294 -5.82 10.98 13.85
C TYR A 294 -6.98 10.08 14.28
N LYS A 295 -6.98 9.59 15.53
CA LYS A 295 -8.13 8.88 16.12
C LYS A 295 -9.40 9.73 16.14
N GLN A 296 -9.26 11.05 16.30
CA GLN A 296 -10.39 11.99 16.21
C GLN A 296 -10.86 12.21 14.77
N ALA A 297 -9.94 12.19 13.80
CA ALA A 297 -10.23 12.44 12.39
C ALA A 297 -10.84 11.23 11.67
N SER A 298 -10.48 10.00 12.09
CA SER A 298 -10.97 8.77 11.46
C SER A 298 -11.32 7.70 12.50
N PRO A 299 -12.59 7.25 12.56
CA PRO A 299 -12.98 6.09 13.36
C PRO A 299 -12.32 4.78 12.92
N ASP A 300 -11.80 4.72 11.69
CA ASP A 300 -11.07 3.55 11.20
C ASP A 300 -9.66 3.42 11.80
N PHE A 301 -9.13 4.49 12.39
CA PHE A 301 -7.77 4.53 12.94
C PHE A 301 -7.73 4.30 14.46
N GLN A 302 -6.77 3.50 14.92
CA GLN A 302 -6.61 3.15 16.34
C GLN A 302 -5.13 2.99 16.75
N ASP A 303 -4.88 2.88 18.05
CA ASP A 303 -3.54 2.75 18.67
C ASP A 303 -3.43 1.64 19.73
N LYS A 304 -4.43 0.75 19.80
CA LYS A 304 -4.48 -0.38 20.73
C LYS A 304 -3.74 -1.61 20.20
N PHE A 305 -3.87 -1.86 18.89
CA PHE A 305 -3.25 -2.96 18.17
C PHE A 305 -2.25 -2.41 17.15
N GLY A 306 -1.13 -3.10 17.00
CA GLY A 306 -0.04 -2.70 16.11
C GLY A 306 1.22 -3.47 16.47
N TYR A 307 2.35 -3.09 15.88
CA TYR A 307 3.63 -3.70 16.20
C TYR A 307 4.08 -3.36 17.62
N ALA A 308 4.57 -4.37 18.34
CA ALA A 308 5.18 -4.16 19.65
C ALA A 308 6.42 -3.27 19.50
N ALA A 309 6.57 -2.31 20.41
CA ALA A 309 7.80 -1.54 20.53
C ALA A 309 8.97 -2.51 20.79
N SER A 310 9.89 -2.61 19.83
CA SER A 310 11.08 -3.45 19.94
C SER A 310 12.27 -2.61 20.40
N LYS A 311 13.26 -3.26 21.02
CA LYS A 311 14.51 -2.58 21.38
C LYS A 311 15.24 -2.12 20.13
N TYR A 312 15.84 -0.93 20.19
CA TYR A 312 16.68 -0.40 19.12
C TYR A 312 17.68 -1.43 18.58
N LYS A 313 17.81 -1.46 17.26
CA LYS A 313 18.89 -2.12 16.55
C LYS A 313 19.29 -1.26 15.36
N SER A 314 20.57 -1.25 15.01
CA SER A 314 21.10 -0.41 13.93
C SER A 314 20.50 -0.77 12.54
N ASP A 315 20.04 -2.00 12.35
CA ASP A 315 19.32 -2.44 11.15
C ASP A 315 17.96 -1.76 10.97
N MET A 316 17.36 -1.19 12.04
CA MET A 316 16.11 -0.43 11.94
C MET A 316 16.25 0.82 11.07
N LEU A 317 17.45 1.41 10.98
CA LEU A 317 17.68 2.58 10.13
C LEU A 317 17.59 2.27 8.63
N THR A 318 17.46 1.00 8.26
CA THR A 318 17.17 0.60 6.88
C THR A 318 15.70 0.81 6.47
N LEU A 319 14.81 1.03 7.45
CA LEU A 319 13.39 1.36 7.24
C LEU A 319 13.22 2.88 7.01
N ALA A 320 12.32 3.25 6.11
CA ALA A 320 12.12 4.64 5.69
C ALA A 320 11.83 5.60 6.84
N SER A 321 10.76 5.33 7.61
CA SER A 321 10.33 6.26 8.67
C SER A 321 11.38 6.39 9.78
N LYS A 322 12.16 5.34 10.02
CA LYS A 322 13.20 5.27 11.04
C LYS A 322 14.45 6.01 10.57
N TYR A 323 14.85 5.81 9.31
CA TYR A 323 15.91 6.59 8.67
C TYR A 323 15.60 8.09 8.71
N ILE A 324 14.40 8.48 8.26
CA ILE A 324 13.99 9.88 8.19
C ILE A 324 13.87 10.49 9.58
N GLY A 325 13.21 9.82 10.51
CA GLY A 325 13.09 10.27 11.90
C GLY A 325 14.44 10.43 12.58
N HIS A 326 15.37 9.51 12.36
CA HIS A 326 16.73 9.60 12.89
C HIS A 326 17.52 10.77 12.27
N HIS A 327 17.44 10.94 10.96
CA HIS A 327 18.28 11.88 10.22
C HIS A 327 17.79 13.34 10.29
N PHE A 328 16.47 13.55 10.21
CA PHE A 328 15.87 14.88 10.17
C PHE A 328 15.22 15.28 11.51
N GLY A 329 15.03 14.33 12.44
CA GLY A 329 14.41 14.61 13.74
C GLY A 329 12.94 15.03 13.65
N CYS A 330 12.29 14.80 12.50
CA CYS A 330 10.91 15.20 12.24
C CYS A 330 9.91 14.13 12.72
N LEU A 331 8.61 14.45 12.70
CA LEU A 331 7.59 13.41 12.84
C LEU A 331 7.68 12.49 11.62
N ALA A 332 7.94 11.21 11.84
CA ALA A 332 8.04 10.23 10.77
C ALA A 332 7.34 8.92 11.19
N LEU A 333 6.33 8.52 10.42
CA LEU A 333 5.46 7.39 10.75
C LEU A 333 5.34 6.43 9.58
N THR A 334 5.30 5.13 9.90
CA THR A 334 4.75 4.12 8.98
C THR A 334 3.28 3.95 9.31
N LEU A 335 2.38 4.10 8.34
CA LEU A 335 0.96 3.77 8.46
C LEU A 335 0.71 2.40 7.85
N GLU A 336 0.00 1.54 8.57
CA GLU A 336 -0.34 0.18 8.15
C GLU A 336 -1.87 0.06 8.03
N MET A 337 -2.35 -0.45 6.90
CA MET A 337 -3.76 -0.75 6.64
C MET A 337 -3.98 -2.26 6.44
N PRO A 338 -5.13 -2.82 6.82
CA PRO A 338 -5.30 -4.27 6.79
C PRO A 338 -5.62 -4.81 5.38
N PHE A 339 -5.03 -5.94 4.99
CA PHE A 339 -5.51 -6.71 3.82
C PHE A 339 -6.87 -7.37 4.05
N LYS A 340 -7.18 -7.67 5.32
CA LYS A 340 -8.40 -8.36 5.74
C LYS A 340 -9.56 -7.37 5.80
N GLU A 341 -9.63 -6.63 6.90
CA GLU A 341 -10.76 -5.83 7.33
C GLU A 341 -10.30 -4.92 8.47
N ASN A 342 -11.04 -3.86 8.79
CA ASN A 342 -10.93 -3.23 10.12
C ASN A 342 -11.86 -3.94 11.11
N ALA A 343 -11.31 -4.73 12.04
CA ALA A 343 -12.08 -5.51 12.99
C ALA A 343 -12.90 -4.65 13.98
N ASP A 344 -12.55 -3.38 14.18
CA ASP A 344 -13.36 -2.44 14.97
C ASP A 344 -14.62 -1.98 14.21
N LEU A 345 -14.58 -1.98 12.88
CA LEU A 345 -15.65 -1.51 11.98
C LEU A 345 -15.73 -2.39 10.71
N PRO A 346 -16.22 -3.63 10.81
CA PRO A 346 -16.23 -4.56 9.68
C PRO A 346 -17.35 -4.24 8.67
N ASP A 347 -17.05 -4.42 7.39
CA ASP A 347 -17.96 -4.48 6.25
C ASP A 347 -17.77 -5.81 5.50
N PRO A 348 -18.58 -6.84 5.80
CA PRO A 348 -18.44 -8.17 5.19
C PRO A 348 -18.53 -8.20 3.66
N ALA A 349 -19.10 -7.18 3.02
CA ALA A 349 -19.26 -7.15 1.57
C ALA A 349 -17.94 -6.84 0.86
N VAL A 350 -17.12 -5.97 1.43
CA VAL A 350 -15.91 -5.44 0.76
C VAL A 350 -14.63 -5.59 1.59
N GLY A 351 -14.74 -5.84 2.89
CA GLY A 351 -13.59 -5.84 3.78
C GLY A 351 -13.01 -4.42 3.95
N TRP A 352 -11.70 -4.37 4.15
CA TRP A 352 -10.94 -3.18 3.78
C TRP A 352 -10.79 -3.12 2.25
N ASN A 353 -10.92 -1.95 1.64
CA ASN A 353 -10.88 -1.77 0.18
C ASN A 353 -10.25 -0.41 -0.21
N GLY A 354 -10.20 -0.13 -1.51
CA GLY A 354 -9.66 1.12 -2.05
C GLY A 354 -10.42 2.36 -1.58
N ALA A 355 -11.74 2.32 -1.59
CA ALA A 355 -12.58 3.46 -1.14
C ALA A 355 -12.33 3.84 0.33
N ARG A 356 -12.19 2.85 1.22
CA ARG A 356 -11.87 3.09 2.64
C ARG A 356 -10.43 3.55 2.83
N SER A 357 -9.51 3.03 2.03
CA SER A 357 -8.12 3.52 2.00
C SER A 357 -8.06 5.00 1.60
N ALA A 358 -8.76 5.37 0.54
CA ALA A 358 -8.87 6.76 0.06
C ALA A 358 -9.51 7.69 1.10
N ALA A 359 -10.58 7.25 1.77
CA ALA A 359 -11.22 8.00 2.84
C ALA A 359 -10.27 8.22 4.04
N LEU A 360 -9.48 7.20 4.40
CA LEU A 360 -8.46 7.31 5.44
C LEU A 360 -7.36 8.31 5.04
N GLY A 361 -6.95 8.31 3.77
CA GLY A 361 -6.04 9.31 3.18
C GLY A 361 -6.54 10.73 3.31
N ALA A 362 -7.79 10.98 2.93
CA ALA A 362 -8.45 12.27 3.08
C ALA A 362 -8.53 12.71 4.56
N ALA A 363 -8.82 11.78 5.47
CA ALA A 363 -8.91 12.07 6.90
C ALA A 363 -7.57 12.48 7.53
N MET A 364 -6.42 11.99 7.00
CA MET A 364 -5.09 12.33 7.50
C MET A 364 -4.72 13.82 7.37
N LEU A 365 -5.41 14.58 6.51
CA LEU A 365 -5.16 16.02 6.37
C LEU A 365 -5.42 16.80 7.66
N GLN A 366 -6.43 16.40 8.45
CA GLN A 366 -6.76 17.08 9.70
C GLN A 366 -5.65 16.97 10.76
N PRO A 367 -5.14 15.77 11.13
CA PRO A 367 -4.04 15.67 12.08
C PRO A 367 -2.74 16.32 11.56
N ILE A 368 -2.50 16.36 10.24
CA ILE A 368 -1.36 17.11 9.67
C ILE A 368 -1.52 18.60 9.95
N LEU A 369 -2.69 19.18 9.63
CA LEU A 369 -2.94 20.61 9.84
C LEU A 369 -2.74 21.01 11.30
N LEU A 370 -3.26 20.20 12.22
CA LEU A 370 -3.15 20.45 13.66
C LEU A 370 -1.74 20.24 14.21
N SER A 371 -0.83 19.66 13.42
CA SER A 371 0.56 19.35 13.81
C SER A 371 1.60 20.24 13.14
N LEU A 372 1.18 21.28 12.42
CA LEU A 372 2.11 22.27 11.85
C LEU A 372 2.67 23.28 12.87
N ASP A 373 2.06 23.38 14.05
CA ASP A 373 2.37 24.34 15.13
C ASP A 373 3.27 23.77 16.24
#